data_AF-A0AAN9QSL8-F1
#
_entry.id   AF-A0AAN9QSL8-F1
#
_cell.length_a   1.000
_cell.length_b   1.000
_cell.length_c   1.000
_cell.angle_alpha   90.00
_cell.angle_beta   90.00
_cell.angle_gamma   90.00
#
_symmetry.space_group_name_H-M   'P 1'
#
loop_
_entity.id
_entity.type
_entity.pdbx_description
1 polymer ?
#
loop_
_entity_poly.entity_id
_entity_poly.type
_entity_poly.pdbx_seq_one_letter_code
_entity_poly.pdbx_strand_id
1 'polypeptide(L)'
;MELQPESPTGRNDSPGVSPTFSKHLIDTAAPFESVKHAVSKFGGRVDWRSRRTQSLVEERSKIVEDFRKEETIEELENTKKLAEELRSNLQKVEKDEVLAKEETERVILKIEEMEQDIVSEASIEAKAELEAEKVMLKKVLAELEFVKKELNSLRKEYASMVSGRDIAINNAEETVAASKQIEKAVEDLIAELVETKEALNSSRAAHFEAEEQRLGVVDEETLNLKLELEQAEEDLQRLNEKVLSVRLLKSKLESAASLVLDLKAEMTAYMESKEKEECCKEQKEELEELKQNIEKATSDVKSLREAYVSLKSKLEEEKSILAALKQSEEMASAAVQNLQTELEKSKTATIFIEMKENEAREMMSELPKKLQIAEEEADEAKSLVQAAQEELLEAQEEVEEVKSRSITLESSLLAAQKEIEAAKVAEMLARDAITALEKSESAKEKIEKSSTSMVTLTLDEYHELSRRAYKAEEQANERIEAANFQIKIARESEYKSLERLEELNEELSIRKESFNIATGNAEKATEGKLAVEHELRTLRDDQESPQEKGNELNDQIAAEIEPVQESLSPKEAVPSNNTEPGSASDKNKRKKKKSLFPSKVVMFFAKKKTHPTK
;
A
#
# COMPACT_ATOMS: atom_id res chain seq x y z
N MET A 1 -55.12 20.93 6.25
CA MET A 1 -55.36 19.61 5.62
C MET A 1 -54.66 18.55 6.47
N GLU A 2 -55.18 18.17 7.65
CA GLU A 2 -56.60 17.98 8.03
C GLU A 2 -57.37 17.04 7.09
N LEU A 3 -58.24 16.14 7.57
CA LEU A 3 -58.41 15.55 8.91
C LEU A 3 -59.20 14.22 8.73
N GLN A 4 -59.28 13.47 9.81
CA GLN A 4 -59.93 12.18 10.09
C GLN A 4 -61.38 11.92 9.55
N PRO A 5 -61.92 10.67 9.69
CA PRO A 5 -63.00 10.11 8.86
C PRO A 5 -64.38 10.05 9.55
N GLU A 6 -65.40 9.51 8.87
CA GLU A 6 -66.68 9.08 9.47
C GLU A 6 -67.23 7.72 8.97
N SER A 7 -68.19 7.19 9.75
CA SER A 7 -68.72 5.82 9.77
C SER A 7 -69.90 5.56 8.81
N PRO A 8 -70.29 4.29 8.58
CA PRO A 8 -71.57 3.96 7.93
C PRO A 8 -72.71 3.74 8.93
N THR A 9 -73.89 4.29 8.61
CA THR A 9 -75.19 3.97 9.22
C THR A 9 -76.12 3.50 8.10
N GLY A 10 -77.00 2.51 8.34
CA GLY A 10 -78.04 2.18 7.34
C GLY A 10 -78.71 0.83 7.51
N ARG A 11 -79.93 0.86 8.05
CA ARG A 11 -80.89 -0.25 8.10
C ARG A 11 -82.14 0.22 7.33
N ASN A 12 -82.77 -0.66 6.53
CA ASN A 12 -84.25 -0.84 6.43
C ASN A 12 -84.79 -1.34 5.07
N ASP A 13 -85.65 -2.36 5.19
CA ASP A 13 -86.97 -2.58 4.56
C ASP A 13 -87.16 -3.03 3.09
N SER A 14 -88.26 -3.79 2.92
CA SER A 14 -88.70 -4.61 1.76
C SER A 14 -89.77 -3.84 0.91
N PRO A 15 -90.81 -4.39 0.19
CA PRO A 15 -91.36 -5.77 0.07
C PRO A 15 -91.92 -6.26 -1.32
N GLY A 16 -92.48 -7.48 -1.36
CA GLY A 16 -93.47 -7.98 -2.37
C GLY A 16 -92.95 -9.04 -3.37
N VAL A 17 -93.71 -10.04 -3.88
CA VAL A 17 -95.13 -10.47 -3.76
C VAL A 17 -95.23 -12.02 -3.97
N SER A 18 -96.32 -12.67 -3.55
CA SER A 18 -96.59 -14.14 -3.58
C SER A 18 -97.73 -14.50 -4.60
N PRO A 19 -98.54 -15.60 -4.53
CA PRO A 19 -98.42 -16.96 -3.94
C PRO A 19 -98.90 -18.13 -4.86
N THR A 20 -98.74 -19.40 -4.43
CA THR A 20 -99.72 -20.49 -4.70
C THR A 20 -99.81 -21.48 -3.53
N PHE A 21 -100.99 -22.10 -3.33
CA PHE A 21 -101.41 -22.77 -2.09
C PHE A 21 -101.47 -24.30 -2.14
N SER A 22 -101.22 -24.96 -1.00
CA SER A 22 -102.04 -26.08 -0.53
C SER A 22 -102.04 -26.25 1.01
N LYS A 23 -103.06 -25.66 1.64
CA LYS A 23 -103.89 -26.20 2.73
C LYS A 23 -103.23 -27.08 3.82
N HIS A 24 -103.03 -26.50 5.01
CA HIS A 24 -103.77 -26.93 6.21
C HIS A 24 -104.12 -25.70 7.06
N LEU A 25 -105.33 -25.70 7.65
CA LEU A 25 -105.94 -24.54 8.27
C LEU A 25 -105.70 -24.58 9.80
N ILE A 26 -104.94 -23.63 10.33
CA ILE A 26 -104.85 -23.37 11.77
C ILE A 26 -105.57 -22.05 12.04
N ASP A 27 -106.58 -22.11 12.91
CA ASP A 27 -107.39 -20.97 13.32
C ASP A 27 -106.58 -20.02 14.22
N THR A 28 -106.81 -18.72 14.10
CA THR A 28 -106.08 -17.68 14.83
C THR A 28 -107.04 -16.80 15.63
N ALA A 29 -107.15 -17.09 16.93
CA ALA A 29 -107.79 -16.21 17.89
C ALA A 29 -107.04 -16.25 19.23
N ALA A 30 -106.61 -15.08 19.68
CA ALA A 30 -106.10 -14.81 21.03
C ALA A 30 -106.80 -13.54 21.56
N PRO A 31 -106.78 -13.26 22.88
CA PRO A 31 -106.42 -14.11 24.01
C PRO A 31 -107.61 -14.31 24.97
N PHE A 32 -107.61 -15.38 25.78
CA PHE A 32 -108.53 -15.48 26.92
C PHE A 32 -107.99 -14.68 28.11
N GLU A 33 -108.40 -13.43 28.20
CA GLU A 33 -108.34 -12.66 29.43
C GLU A 33 -109.21 -13.34 30.51
N SER A 34 -108.71 -13.40 31.75
CA SER A 34 -109.35 -13.99 32.93
C SER A 34 -109.41 -15.53 33.01
N VAL A 35 -108.60 -16.05 33.94
CA VAL A 35 -108.51 -17.46 34.39
C VAL A 35 -109.88 -18.05 34.84
N LYS A 36 -110.91 -17.22 35.04
CA LYS A 36 -112.25 -17.67 35.44
C LYS A 36 -113.07 -18.39 34.36
N HIS A 37 -112.74 -18.28 33.07
CA HIS A 37 -113.57 -18.86 32.00
C HIS A 37 -113.08 -20.23 31.48
N ALA A 38 -111.78 -20.55 31.61
CA ALA A 38 -111.21 -21.84 31.19
C ALA A 38 -111.73 -23.04 32.02
N VAL A 39 -112.13 -22.79 33.27
CA VAL A 39 -112.64 -23.82 34.21
C VAL A 39 -114.07 -24.29 33.86
N SER A 40 -114.74 -23.68 32.88
CA SER A 40 -116.13 -24.02 32.51
C SER A 40 -116.28 -24.92 31.27
N LYS A 41 -115.20 -25.22 30.52
CA LYS A 41 -115.26 -26.07 29.31
C LYS A 41 -114.66 -27.48 29.48
N PHE A 42 -113.97 -27.76 30.59
CA PHE A 42 -113.55 -29.11 30.97
C PHE A 42 -114.16 -29.50 32.33
N GLY A 43 -115.35 -30.11 32.27
CA GLY A 43 -115.87 -31.03 33.30
C GLY A 43 -115.88 -30.57 34.76
N GLY A 44 -116.89 -29.79 35.14
CA GLY A 44 -117.61 -29.84 36.43
C GLY A 44 -116.84 -29.99 37.75
N ARG A 45 -117.04 -29.02 38.66
CA ARG A 45 -116.77 -29.24 40.10
C ARG A 45 -117.63 -30.40 40.62
N VAL A 46 -116.98 -31.49 41.02
CA VAL A 46 -117.61 -32.63 41.71
C VAL A 46 -117.03 -32.74 43.11
N ASP A 47 -117.85 -32.46 44.13
CA ASP A 47 -117.48 -32.59 45.54
C ASP A 47 -117.36 -34.06 45.96
N TRP A 48 -116.16 -34.61 45.75
CA TRP A 48 -115.82 -36.01 46.08
C TRP A 48 -115.93 -36.35 47.58
N ARG A 49 -116.08 -35.35 48.47
CA ARG A 49 -116.30 -35.57 49.91
C ARG A 49 -117.74 -35.97 50.28
N SER A 50 -118.73 -35.76 49.43
CA SER A 50 -120.15 -36.02 49.75
C SER A 50 -120.68 -37.38 49.27
N ARG A 51 -119.80 -38.27 48.76
CA ARG A 51 -120.17 -39.63 48.30
C ARG A 51 -119.64 -40.78 49.16
N ARG A 52 -119.16 -40.49 50.38
CA ARG A 52 -118.56 -41.50 51.29
C ARG A 52 -119.38 -41.84 52.54
N THR A 53 -120.54 -41.21 52.73
CA THR A 53 -121.37 -41.34 53.95
C THR A 53 -122.84 -41.69 53.72
N GLN A 54 -123.26 -41.93 52.46
CA GLN A 54 -124.59 -42.46 52.11
C GLN A 54 -124.50 -43.51 50.99
N SER A 55 -123.77 -44.59 51.27
CA SER A 55 -123.90 -45.90 50.58
C SER A 55 -123.40 -47.02 51.51
N LEU A 56 -123.73 -46.89 52.79
CA LEU A 56 -123.24 -47.73 53.87
C LEU A 56 -124.46 -48.01 54.77
N VAL A 57 -125.29 -48.99 54.37
CA VAL A 57 -126.25 -49.75 55.21
C VAL A 57 -126.96 -50.84 54.37
N GLU A 58 -127.28 -50.60 53.09
CA GLU A 58 -128.25 -51.44 52.33
C GLU A 58 -127.67 -52.36 51.24
N GLU A 59 -126.44 -52.89 51.39
CA GLU A 59 -125.99 -54.03 50.55
C GLU A 59 -125.05 -55.00 51.30
N ARG A 60 -125.47 -55.36 52.52
CA ARG A 60 -124.98 -56.55 53.24
C ARG A 60 -126.07 -57.61 53.28
N SER A 61 -125.95 -58.67 52.47
CA SER A 61 -126.07 -60.09 52.88
C SER A 61 -126.52 -61.02 51.74
N LYS A 62 -125.74 -62.09 51.52
CA LYS A 62 -125.96 -63.22 50.57
C LYS A 62 -125.77 -62.80 49.10
N ILE A 63 -124.93 -63.45 48.31
CA ILE A 63 -124.49 -64.86 48.38
C ILE A 63 -122.96 -64.96 48.60
N VAL A 64 -122.59 -65.83 49.54
CA VAL A 64 -121.27 -66.49 49.63
C VAL A 64 -121.45 -67.88 49.01
N GLU A 65 -120.43 -68.37 48.30
CA GLU A 65 -119.89 -69.76 48.28
C GLU A 65 -119.00 -69.93 47.01
N ASP A 66 -117.77 -70.42 47.21
CA ASP A 66 -116.83 -71.09 46.27
C ASP A 66 -116.54 -70.50 44.85
N PHE A 67 -115.28 -70.26 44.44
CA PHE A 67 -114.18 -71.23 44.41
C PHE A 67 -112.77 -70.58 44.35
N ARG A 68 -111.80 -71.27 44.99
CA ARG A 68 -110.32 -71.24 44.78
C ARG A 68 -109.55 -69.91 44.90
N LYS A 69 -108.79 -69.85 46.01
CA LYS A 69 -107.53 -69.11 46.15
C LYS A 69 -106.39 -70.02 45.67
N GLU A 70 -105.47 -69.50 44.84
CA GLU A 70 -104.04 -69.88 44.79
C GLU A 70 -103.32 -68.96 43.77
N GLU A 71 -103.79 -68.91 42.51
CA GLU A 71 -103.15 -68.18 41.39
C GLU A 71 -102.94 -66.67 41.66
N THR A 72 -103.91 -65.99 42.27
CA THR A 72 -103.82 -64.54 42.53
C THR A 72 -102.82 -64.16 43.63
N ILE A 73 -102.29 -65.14 44.39
CA ILE A 73 -101.28 -64.90 45.42
C ILE A 73 -99.88 -65.06 44.82
N GLU A 74 -99.69 -66.08 43.99
CA GLU A 74 -98.41 -66.34 43.32
C GLU A 74 -98.05 -65.24 42.31
N GLU A 75 -99.01 -64.73 41.53
CA GLU A 75 -98.82 -63.55 40.68
C GLU A 75 -98.47 -62.29 41.49
N LEU A 76 -99.06 -62.12 42.67
CA LEU A 76 -98.78 -61.00 43.58
C LEU A 76 -97.40 -61.11 44.24
N GLU A 77 -96.93 -62.32 44.53
CA GLU A 77 -95.55 -62.54 45.02
C GLU A 77 -94.51 -62.38 43.91
N ASN A 78 -94.80 -62.84 42.69
CA ASN A 78 -93.90 -62.70 41.56
C ASN A 78 -93.77 -61.23 41.11
N THR A 79 -94.87 -60.46 41.11
CA THR A 79 -94.82 -59.01 40.87
C THR A 79 -94.11 -58.24 41.99
N LYS A 80 -94.20 -58.67 43.26
CA LYS A 80 -93.38 -58.12 44.36
C LYS A 80 -91.89 -58.41 44.18
N LYS A 81 -91.50 -59.65 43.87
CA LYS A 81 -90.10 -60.02 43.60
C LYS A 81 -89.52 -59.20 42.44
N LEU A 82 -90.28 -59.05 41.35
CA LEU A 82 -89.89 -58.20 40.22
C LEU A 82 -89.74 -56.72 40.64
N ALA A 83 -90.64 -56.20 41.48
CA ALA A 83 -90.55 -54.82 41.98
C ALA A 83 -89.35 -54.62 42.92
N GLU A 84 -89.00 -55.60 43.74
CA GLU A 84 -87.81 -55.59 44.60
C GLU A 84 -86.51 -55.70 43.78
N GLU A 85 -86.49 -56.53 42.74
CA GLU A 85 -85.37 -56.66 41.81
C GLU A 85 -85.16 -55.37 40.99
N LEU A 86 -86.24 -54.79 40.44
CA LEU A 86 -86.20 -53.49 39.75
C LEU A 86 -85.73 -52.37 40.68
N ARG A 87 -86.15 -52.38 41.96
CA ARG A 87 -85.68 -51.43 42.97
C ARG A 87 -84.20 -51.62 43.30
N SER A 88 -83.72 -52.85 43.40
CA SER A 88 -82.31 -53.18 43.61
C SER A 88 -81.45 -52.73 42.43
N ASN A 89 -81.92 -52.95 41.20
CA ASN A 89 -81.22 -52.53 39.99
C ASN A 89 -81.25 -51.01 39.80
N LEU A 90 -82.36 -50.33 40.13
CA LEU A 90 -82.42 -48.87 40.16
C LEU A 90 -81.44 -48.29 41.19
N GLN A 91 -81.32 -48.88 42.39
CA GLN A 91 -80.33 -48.47 43.39
C GLN A 91 -78.87 -48.74 42.96
N LYS A 92 -78.62 -49.70 42.07
CA LYS A 92 -77.28 -49.88 41.46
C LYS A 92 -77.02 -48.80 40.42
N VAL A 93 -77.94 -48.57 39.50
CA VAL A 93 -77.84 -47.52 38.48
C VAL A 93 -77.66 -46.14 39.12
N GLU A 94 -78.36 -45.82 40.20
CA GLU A 94 -78.16 -44.57 40.97
C GLU A 94 -76.73 -44.44 41.54
N LYS A 95 -76.10 -45.55 41.97
CA LYS A 95 -74.71 -45.55 42.46
C LYS A 95 -73.71 -45.44 41.32
N ASP A 96 -73.95 -46.18 40.24
CA ASP A 96 -73.10 -46.16 39.05
C ASP A 96 -73.16 -44.77 38.38
N GLU A 97 -74.31 -44.08 38.41
CA GLU A 97 -74.45 -42.69 37.98
C GLU A 97 -73.68 -41.71 38.87
N VAL A 98 -73.66 -41.89 40.19
CA VAL A 98 -72.84 -41.08 41.11
C VAL A 98 -71.35 -41.31 40.87
N LEU A 99 -70.92 -42.56 40.72
CA LEU A 99 -69.52 -42.90 40.42
C LEU A 99 -69.08 -42.33 39.06
N ALA A 100 -69.95 -42.41 38.04
CA ALA A 100 -69.70 -41.80 36.73
C ALA A 100 -69.59 -40.27 36.83
N LYS A 101 -70.42 -39.61 37.65
CA LYS A 101 -70.31 -38.16 37.91
C LYS A 101 -68.98 -37.80 38.57
N GLU A 102 -68.60 -38.48 39.65
CA GLU A 102 -67.30 -38.30 40.31
C GLU A 102 -66.11 -38.55 39.37
N GLU A 103 -66.25 -39.49 38.43
CA GLU A 103 -65.24 -39.75 37.41
C GLU A 103 -65.18 -38.66 36.34
N THR A 104 -66.33 -38.16 35.86
CA THR A 104 -66.35 -37.00 34.96
C THR A 104 -65.80 -35.74 35.61
N GLU A 105 -66.08 -35.49 36.90
CA GLU A 105 -65.51 -34.35 37.65
C GLU A 105 -63.99 -34.48 37.78
N ARG A 106 -63.46 -35.69 38.06
CA ARG A 106 -62.00 -35.95 38.06
C ARG A 106 -61.36 -35.74 36.69
N VAL A 107 -62.04 -36.12 35.61
CA VAL A 107 -61.54 -35.90 34.24
C VAL A 107 -61.57 -34.41 33.87
N ILE A 108 -62.65 -33.68 34.22
CA ILE A 108 -62.76 -32.22 34.00
C ILE A 108 -61.62 -31.49 34.72
N LEU A 109 -61.41 -31.76 36.02
CA LEU A 109 -60.31 -31.15 36.78
C LEU A 109 -58.93 -31.46 36.18
N LYS A 110 -58.73 -32.66 35.62
CA LYS A 110 -57.45 -33.00 34.97
C LYS A 110 -57.26 -32.29 33.62
N ILE A 111 -58.35 -32.06 32.88
CA ILE A 111 -58.33 -31.25 31.66
C ILE A 111 -58.01 -29.79 32.01
N GLU A 112 -58.67 -29.21 33.02
CA GLU A 112 -58.41 -27.85 33.49
C GLU A 112 -56.96 -27.64 33.99
N GLU A 113 -56.39 -28.64 34.68
CA GLU A 113 -54.96 -28.65 35.07
C GLU A 113 -54.05 -28.65 33.84
N MET A 114 -54.29 -29.54 32.88
CA MET A 114 -53.49 -29.61 31.65
C MET A 114 -53.63 -28.36 30.77
N GLU A 115 -54.80 -27.74 30.70
CA GLU A 115 -55.02 -26.48 29.97
C GLU A 115 -54.24 -25.33 30.61
N GLN A 116 -54.20 -25.25 31.96
CA GLN A 116 -53.39 -24.26 32.67
C GLN A 116 -51.89 -24.48 32.48
N ASP A 117 -51.43 -25.73 32.56
CA ASP A 117 -50.03 -26.10 32.32
C ASP A 117 -49.60 -25.68 30.90
N ILE A 118 -50.33 -26.09 29.85
CA ILE A 118 -50.03 -25.76 28.45
C ILE A 118 -50.00 -24.25 28.20
N VAL A 119 -50.97 -23.49 28.73
CA VAL A 119 -51.01 -22.03 28.58
C VAL A 119 -49.85 -21.35 29.32
N SER A 120 -49.43 -21.90 30.46
CA SER A 120 -48.29 -21.37 31.22
C SER A 120 -46.95 -21.68 30.54
N GLU A 121 -46.75 -22.91 30.07
CA GLU A 121 -45.51 -23.39 29.45
C GLU A 121 -45.25 -22.67 28.12
N ALA A 122 -46.23 -22.65 27.21
CA ALA A 122 -46.13 -21.90 25.95
C ALA A 122 -45.95 -20.39 26.19
N SER A 123 -46.53 -19.82 27.26
CA SER A 123 -46.28 -18.43 27.62
C SER A 123 -44.89 -18.19 28.19
N ILE A 124 -44.25 -19.17 28.83
CA ILE A 124 -42.89 -19.06 29.38
C ILE A 124 -41.88 -19.21 28.24
N GLU A 125 -42.07 -20.17 27.35
CA GLU A 125 -41.21 -20.40 26.17
C GLU A 125 -41.18 -19.16 25.25
N ALA A 126 -42.35 -18.66 24.82
CA ALA A 126 -42.43 -17.46 23.98
C ALA A 126 -41.87 -16.19 24.67
N LYS A 127 -41.91 -16.10 26.00
CA LYS A 127 -41.26 -15.00 26.75
C LYS A 127 -39.74 -15.19 26.82
N ALA A 128 -39.24 -16.42 26.95
CA ALA A 128 -37.82 -16.72 26.96
C ALA A 128 -37.18 -16.44 25.59
N GLU A 129 -37.83 -16.84 24.50
CA GLU A 129 -37.41 -16.53 23.13
C GLU A 129 -37.38 -15.02 22.88
N LEU A 130 -38.44 -14.29 23.27
CA LEU A 130 -38.51 -12.83 23.13
C LEU A 130 -37.43 -12.10 23.94
N GLU A 131 -37.11 -12.55 25.15
CA GLU A 131 -35.99 -11.97 25.93
C GLU A 131 -34.63 -12.34 25.34
N ALA A 132 -34.46 -13.54 24.79
CA ALA A 132 -33.24 -13.93 24.07
C ALA A 132 -33.02 -13.04 22.83
N GLU A 133 -34.06 -12.81 22.03
CA GLU A 133 -34.00 -11.92 20.87
C GLU A 133 -33.73 -10.46 21.28
N LYS A 134 -34.34 -9.96 22.36
CA LYS A 134 -34.01 -8.63 22.93
C LYS A 134 -32.55 -8.52 23.38
N VAL A 135 -31.96 -9.58 23.93
CA VAL A 135 -30.53 -9.61 24.30
C VAL A 135 -29.65 -9.57 23.05
N MET A 136 -29.99 -10.33 22.01
CA MET A 136 -29.30 -10.30 20.72
C MET A 136 -29.40 -8.91 20.06
N LEU A 137 -30.58 -8.29 20.03
CA LEU A 137 -30.78 -6.92 19.52
C LEU A 137 -29.95 -5.89 20.30
N LYS A 138 -29.87 -5.98 21.63
CA LYS A 138 -28.99 -5.11 22.44
C LYS A 138 -27.52 -5.29 22.08
N LYS A 139 -27.07 -6.52 21.82
CA LYS A 139 -25.69 -6.81 21.40
C LYS A 139 -25.39 -6.20 20.03
N VAL A 140 -26.26 -6.43 19.04
CA VAL A 140 -26.12 -5.87 17.68
C VAL A 140 -26.15 -4.33 17.68
N LEU A 141 -26.99 -3.71 18.52
CA LEU A 141 -27.00 -2.25 18.68
C LEU A 141 -25.70 -1.71 19.29
N ALA A 142 -25.10 -2.42 20.26
CA ALA A 142 -23.80 -2.04 20.83
C ALA A 142 -22.66 -2.18 19.81
N GLU A 143 -22.66 -3.24 19.01
CA GLU A 143 -21.72 -3.44 17.88
C GLU A 143 -21.89 -2.34 16.81
N LEU A 144 -23.13 -1.98 16.46
CA LEU A 144 -23.41 -0.87 15.53
C LEU A 144 -22.94 0.49 16.07
N GLU A 145 -23.12 0.76 17.37
CA GLU A 145 -22.57 1.96 18.00
C GLU A 145 -21.04 1.98 18.01
N PHE A 146 -20.40 0.81 18.18
CA PHE A 146 -18.95 0.67 18.14
C PHE A 146 -18.41 0.97 16.73
N VAL A 147 -18.93 0.29 15.70
CA VAL A 147 -18.57 0.54 14.28
C VAL A 147 -18.82 2.01 13.90
N LYS A 148 -19.90 2.62 14.40
CA LYS A 148 -20.16 4.06 14.18
C LYS A 148 -19.14 4.98 14.87
N LYS A 149 -18.54 4.58 16.00
CA LYS A 149 -17.46 5.33 16.65
C LYS A 149 -16.16 5.19 15.84
N GLU A 150 -15.81 3.98 15.40
CA GLU A 150 -14.65 3.72 14.56
C GLU A 150 -14.72 4.47 13.23
N LEU A 151 -15.86 4.40 12.52
CA LEU A 151 -16.10 5.16 11.28
C LEU A 151 -15.89 6.68 11.48
N ASN A 152 -16.29 7.21 12.64
CA ASN A 152 -16.09 8.62 12.97
C ASN A 152 -14.64 8.94 13.38
N SER A 153 -13.86 7.98 13.89
CA SER A 153 -12.40 8.14 14.08
C SER A 153 -11.70 8.17 12.73
N LEU A 154 -11.95 7.16 11.89
CA LEU A 154 -11.36 7.04 10.56
C LEU A 154 -11.68 8.24 9.67
N ARG A 155 -12.89 8.82 9.77
CA ARG A 155 -13.23 10.09 9.09
C ARG A 155 -12.43 11.29 9.58
N LYS A 156 -12.09 11.38 10.87
CA LYS A 156 -11.23 12.45 11.42
C LYS A 156 -9.78 12.25 11.00
N GLU A 157 -9.29 11.02 11.05
CA GLU A 157 -7.95 10.64 10.59
C GLU A 157 -7.79 10.94 9.10
N TYR A 158 -8.76 10.54 8.27
CA TYR A 158 -8.79 10.89 6.84
C TYR A 158 -8.82 12.41 6.61
N ALA A 159 -9.66 13.16 7.34
CA ALA A 159 -9.68 14.62 7.22
C ALA A 159 -8.33 15.26 7.62
N SER A 160 -7.65 14.71 8.64
CA SER A 160 -6.30 15.14 9.04
C SER A 160 -5.23 14.77 8.01
N MET A 161 -5.34 13.61 7.35
CA MET A 161 -4.43 13.22 6.26
C MET A 161 -4.65 14.10 5.02
N VAL A 162 -5.90 14.41 4.67
CA VAL A 162 -6.21 15.34 3.56
C VAL A 162 -5.65 16.73 3.86
N SER A 163 -5.84 17.29 5.05
CA SER A 163 -5.26 18.60 5.38
C SER A 163 -3.73 18.59 5.40
N GLY A 164 -3.10 17.51 5.89
CA GLY A 164 -1.64 17.33 5.83
C GLY A 164 -1.11 17.22 4.39
N ARG A 165 -1.82 16.50 3.53
CA ARG A 165 -1.52 16.41 2.08
C ARG A 165 -1.65 17.77 1.41
N ASP A 166 -2.70 18.52 1.69
CA ASP A 166 -2.94 19.83 1.08
C ASP A 166 -1.88 20.86 1.52
N ILE A 167 -1.42 20.81 2.78
CA ILE A 167 -0.26 21.57 3.26
C ILE A 167 1.03 21.15 2.53
N ALA A 168 1.26 19.84 2.36
CA ALA A 168 2.44 19.35 1.65
C ALA A 168 2.45 19.76 0.16
N ILE A 169 1.28 19.78 -0.50
CA ILE A 169 1.10 20.27 -1.87
C ILE A 169 1.43 21.76 -1.95
N ASN A 170 0.86 22.60 -1.07
CA ASN A 170 1.15 24.04 -1.07
C ASN A 170 2.65 24.32 -0.86
N ASN A 171 3.29 23.63 0.09
CA ASN A 171 4.73 23.75 0.33
C ASN A 171 5.56 23.30 -0.90
N ALA A 172 5.15 22.23 -1.58
CA ALA A 172 5.79 21.78 -2.81
C ALA A 172 5.65 22.85 -3.92
N GLU A 173 4.45 23.42 -4.12
CA GLU A 173 4.21 24.50 -5.09
C GLU A 173 5.06 25.74 -4.79
N GLU A 174 5.17 26.15 -3.51
CA GLU A 174 6.07 27.23 -3.09
C GLU A 174 7.55 26.93 -3.40
N THR A 175 8.03 25.73 -3.12
CA THR A 175 9.43 25.37 -3.44
C THR A 175 9.69 25.29 -4.95
N VAL A 176 8.71 24.83 -5.75
CA VAL A 176 8.79 24.85 -7.22
C VAL A 176 8.80 26.28 -7.75
N ALA A 177 7.97 27.17 -7.19
CA ALA A 177 7.97 28.59 -7.56
C ALA A 177 9.31 29.28 -7.22
N ALA A 178 9.90 28.97 -6.07
CA ALA A 178 11.23 29.45 -5.69
C ALA A 178 12.33 28.90 -6.60
N SER A 179 12.31 27.59 -6.90
CA SER A 179 13.24 26.96 -7.84
C SER A 179 13.17 27.60 -9.23
N LYS A 180 11.97 27.91 -9.73
CA LYS A 180 11.77 28.59 -11.01
C LYS A 180 12.28 30.04 -11.04
N GLN A 181 12.29 30.73 -9.90
CA GLN A 181 12.94 32.05 -9.78
C GLN A 181 14.47 31.93 -9.83
N ILE A 182 15.03 30.88 -9.21
CA ILE A 182 16.47 30.58 -9.26
C ILE A 182 16.89 30.19 -10.69
N GLU A 183 16.13 29.31 -11.35
CA GLU A 183 16.32 28.92 -12.75
C GLU A 183 16.39 30.15 -13.65
N LYS A 184 15.41 31.05 -13.57
CA LYS A 184 15.41 32.31 -14.33
C LYS A 184 16.63 33.19 -14.01
N ALA A 185 17.02 33.32 -12.74
CA ALA A 185 18.19 34.09 -12.36
C ALA A 185 19.50 33.49 -12.93
N VAL A 186 19.56 32.17 -13.07
CA VAL A 186 20.67 31.48 -13.75
C VAL A 186 20.64 31.73 -15.27
N GLU A 187 19.47 31.71 -15.91
CA GLU A 187 19.32 32.09 -17.33
C GLU A 187 19.78 33.54 -17.58
N ASP A 188 19.35 34.49 -16.74
CA ASP A 188 19.75 35.90 -16.80
C ASP A 188 21.28 36.05 -16.63
N LEU A 189 21.89 35.35 -15.65
CA LEU A 189 23.36 35.34 -15.45
C LEU A 189 24.14 34.67 -16.61
N ILE A 190 23.57 33.66 -17.26
CA ILE A 190 24.17 33.04 -18.46
C ILE A 190 24.17 34.04 -19.61
N ALA A 191 23.10 34.84 -19.78
CA ALA A 191 23.06 35.89 -20.79
C ALA A 191 24.12 36.97 -20.55
N GLU A 192 24.26 37.46 -19.30
CA GLU A 192 25.33 38.40 -18.91
C GLU A 192 26.74 37.83 -19.14
N LEU A 193 26.95 36.53 -18.86
CA LEU A 193 28.23 35.86 -19.10
C LEU A 193 28.54 35.71 -20.60
N VAL A 194 27.53 35.53 -21.45
CA VAL A 194 27.70 35.54 -22.92
C VAL A 194 28.04 36.96 -23.40
N GLU A 195 27.30 37.99 -22.98
CA GLU A 195 27.56 39.38 -23.38
C GLU A 195 28.96 39.85 -22.97
N THR A 196 29.38 39.59 -21.73
CA THR A 196 30.73 39.93 -21.25
C THR A 196 31.83 39.14 -21.98
N LYS A 197 31.59 37.88 -22.35
CA LYS A 197 32.51 37.08 -23.18
C LYS A 197 32.60 37.61 -24.61
N GLU A 198 31.51 38.07 -25.20
CA GLU A 198 31.50 38.68 -26.53
C GLU A 198 32.24 40.03 -26.51
N ALA A 199 31.99 40.88 -25.51
CA ALA A 199 32.72 42.13 -25.29
C ALA A 199 34.23 41.89 -25.09
N LEU A 200 34.63 40.89 -24.31
CA LEU A 200 36.04 40.50 -24.14
C LEU A 200 36.67 40.04 -25.46
N ASN A 201 35.96 39.23 -26.26
CA ASN A 201 36.47 38.80 -27.56
C ASN A 201 36.59 39.96 -28.55
N SER A 202 35.64 40.90 -28.55
CA SER A 202 35.71 42.13 -29.35
C SER A 202 36.91 42.99 -28.94
N SER A 203 37.11 43.22 -27.64
CA SER A 203 38.27 43.94 -27.12
C SER A 203 39.59 43.26 -27.48
N ARG A 204 39.65 41.92 -27.43
CA ARG A 204 40.85 41.15 -27.80
C ARG A 204 41.12 41.23 -29.31
N ALA A 205 40.10 41.22 -30.15
CA ALA A 205 40.25 41.40 -31.60
C ALA A 205 40.81 42.80 -31.92
N ALA A 206 40.25 43.85 -31.31
CA ALA A 206 40.73 45.22 -31.45
C ALA A 206 42.18 45.40 -30.95
N HIS A 207 42.58 44.71 -29.88
CA HIS A 207 43.96 44.69 -29.41
C HIS A 207 44.91 44.06 -30.44
N PHE A 208 44.56 42.90 -30.99
CA PHE A 208 45.39 42.24 -32.01
C PHE A 208 45.52 43.08 -33.28
N GLU A 209 44.45 43.71 -33.74
CA GLU A 209 44.48 44.63 -34.88
C GLU A 209 45.39 45.85 -34.59
N ALA A 210 45.26 46.46 -33.41
CA ALA A 210 46.13 47.57 -33.01
C ALA A 210 47.61 47.18 -32.88
N GLU A 211 47.91 45.94 -32.45
CA GLU A 211 49.27 45.43 -32.38
C GLU A 211 49.84 45.09 -33.77
N GLU A 212 49.04 44.54 -34.68
CA GLU A 212 49.43 44.32 -36.08
C GLU A 212 49.75 45.65 -36.78
N GLN A 213 48.90 46.67 -36.62
CA GLN A 213 49.16 48.03 -37.13
C GLN A 213 50.44 48.63 -36.52
N ARG A 214 50.67 48.45 -35.21
CA ARG A 214 51.89 48.93 -34.53
C ARG A 214 53.14 48.24 -35.09
N LEU A 215 53.10 46.92 -35.31
CA LEU A 215 54.21 46.17 -35.89
C LEU A 215 54.49 46.61 -37.33
N GLY A 216 53.45 46.80 -38.15
CA GLY A 216 53.60 47.31 -39.52
C GLY A 216 54.29 48.68 -39.59
N VAL A 217 53.94 49.62 -38.70
CA VAL A 217 54.61 50.93 -38.62
C VAL A 217 56.08 50.77 -38.21
N VAL A 218 56.39 49.91 -37.23
CA VAL A 218 57.78 49.65 -36.80
C VAL A 218 58.60 48.98 -37.90
N ASP A 219 58.02 48.09 -38.70
CA ASP A 219 58.69 47.47 -39.85
C ASP A 219 58.98 48.51 -40.96
N GLU A 220 58.07 49.45 -41.21
CA GLU A 220 58.30 50.56 -42.15
C GLU A 220 59.35 51.57 -41.63
N GLU A 221 59.31 51.93 -40.34
CA GLU A 221 60.32 52.77 -39.69
C GLU A 221 61.71 52.13 -39.70
N THR A 222 61.82 50.83 -39.41
CA THR A 222 63.11 50.11 -39.43
C THR A 222 63.66 49.93 -40.83
N LEU A 223 62.82 49.77 -41.86
CA LEU A 223 63.26 49.81 -43.27
C LEU A 223 63.81 51.18 -43.66
N ASN A 224 63.14 52.27 -43.25
CA ASN A 224 63.61 53.63 -43.52
C ASN A 224 64.95 53.91 -42.82
N LEU A 225 65.07 53.60 -41.52
CA LEU A 225 66.32 53.75 -40.76
C LEU A 225 67.49 52.94 -41.36
N LYS A 226 67.20 51.75 -41.91
CA LYS A 226 68.22 50.94 -42.58
C LYS A 226 68.70 51.59 -43.89
N LEU A 227 67.81 52.21 -44.65
CA LEU A 227 68.13 52.91 -45.90
C LEU A 227 68.95 54.18 -45.61
N GLU A 228 68.59 54.93 -44.55
CA GLU A 228 69.40 56.06 -44.07
C GLU A 228 70.80 55.63 -43.60
N LEU A 229 70.92 54.49 -42.91
CA LEU A 229 72.20 53.91 -42.50
C LEU A 229 73.08 53.56 -43.71
N GLU A 230 72.52 52.85 -44.69
CA GLU A 230 73.22 52.46 -45.93
C GLU A 230 73.71 53.70 -46.69
N GLN A 231 72.89 54.76 -46.78
CA GLN A 231 73.29 56.02 -47.40
C GLN A 231 74.40 56.73 -46.63
N ALA A 232 74.38 56.70 -45.30
CA ALA A 232 75.43 57.27 -44.45
C ALA A 232 76.75 56.48 -44.54
N GLU A 233 76.69 55.15 -44.69
CA GLU A 233 77.87 54.32 -44.94
C GLU A 233 78.53 54.65 -46.29
N GLU A 234 77.75 54.85 -47.36
CA GLU A 234 78.29 55.33 -48.65
C GLU A 234 78.96 56.70 -48.55
N ASP A 235 78.34 57.65 -47.83
CA ASP A 235 78.90 58.98 -47.60
C ASP A 235 80.23 58.91 -46.85
N LEU A 236 80.31 58.02 -45.84
CA LEU A 236 81.53 57.75 -45.08
C LEU A 236 82.62 57.13 -45.96
N GLN A 237 82.28 56.15 -46.81
CA GLN A 237 83.22 55.57 -47.79
C GLN A 237 83.77 56.65 -48.73
N ARG A 238 82.89 57.46 -49.34
CA ARG A 238 83.28 58.60 -50.20
C ARG A 238 84.11 59.65 -49.48
N LEU A 239 83.89 59.87 -48.18
CA LEU A 239 84.74 60.75 -47.36
C LEU A 239 86.12 60.12 -47.08
N ASN A 240 86.18 58.82 -46.82
CA ASN A 240 87.43 58.10 -46.56
C ASN A 240 88.35 58.10 -47.80
N GLU A 241 87.80 57.93 -49.01
CA GLU A 241 88.54 58.08 -50.27
C GLU A 241 89.15 59.49 -50.44
N LYS A 242 88.40 60.53 -50.08
CA LYS A 242 88.90 61.92 -50.07
C LYS A 242 90.01 62.09 -49.03
N VAL A 243 89.87 61.52 -47.83
CA VAL A 243 90.90 61.56 -46.78
C VAL A 243 92.18 60.83 -47.21
N LEU A 244 92.07 59.68 -47.88
CA LEU A 244 93.21 58.96 -48.46
C LEU A 244 93.92 59.81 -49.52
N SER A 245 93.15 60.48 -50.39
CA SER A 245 93.67 61.39 -51.42
C SER A 245 94.40 62.59 -50.80
N VAL A 246 93.84 63.21 -49.75
CA VAL A 246 94.49 64.29 -48.99
C VAL A 246 95.76 63.79 -48.29
N ARG A 247 95.76 62.57 -47.73
CA ARG A 247 96.94 61.96 -47.08
C ARG A 247 98.07 61.72 -48.08
N LEU A 248 97.75 61.28 -49.31
CA LEU A 248 98.70 61.13 -50.41
C LEU A 248 99.28 62.47 -50.88
N LEU A 249 98.46 63.53 -50.92
CA LEU A 249 98.95 64.87 -51.23
C LEU A 249 99.85 65.42 -50.11
N LYS A 250 99.50 65.15 -48.84
CA LYS A 250 100.34 65.50 -47.69
C LYS A 250 101.71 64.81 -47.75
N SER A 251 101.78 63.51 -48.01
CA SER A 251 103.08 62.81 -48.07
C SER A 251 103.95 63.28 -49.24
N LYS A 252 103.34 63.65 -50.38
CA LYS A 252 104.05 64.32 -51.49
C LYS A 252 104.60 65.69 -51.10
N LEU A 253 103.84 66.49 -50.36
CA LEU A 253 104.29 67.79 -49.84
C LEU A 253 105.43 67.62 -48.83
N GLU A 254 105.35 66.63 -47.95
CA GLU A 254 106.35 66.35 -46.92
C GLU A 254 107.66 65.82 -47.52
N SER A 255 107.59 65.01 -48.58
CA SER A 255 108.74 64.61 -49.40
C SER A 255 109.35 65.76 -50.21
N ALA A 256 108.55 66.73 -50.67
CA ALA A 256 109.08 67.94 -51.30
C ALA A 256 109.78 68.85 -50.26
N ALA A 257 109.24 68.92 -49.04
CA ALA A 257 109.83 69.68 -47.94
C ALA A 257 111.16 69.07 -47.45
N SER A 258 111.29 67.74 -47.40
CA SER A 258 112.57 67.09 -47.07
C SER A 258 113.64 67.39 -48.12
N LEU A 259 113.30 67.31 -49.41
CA LEU A 259 114.23 67.60 -50.51
C LEU A 259 114.72 69.06 -50.47
N VAL A 260 113.87 70.01 -50.06
CA VAL A 260 114.27 71.40 -49.80
C VAL A 260 115.20 71.52 -48.58
N LEU A 261 115.00 70.72 -47.53
CA LEU A 261 115.93 70.65 -46.39
C LEU A 261 117.27 70.02 -46.77
N ASP A 262 117.28 68.98 -47.60
CA ASP A 262 118.51 68.33 -48.08
C ASP A 262 119.33 69.27 -48.97
N LEU A 263 118.69 69.98 -49.90
CA LEU A 263 119.35 71.04 -50.69
C LEU A 263 119.89 72.17 -49.80
N LYS A 264 119.19 72.51 -48.71
CA LYS A 264 119.66 73.49 -47.73
C LYS A 264 120.84 72.94 -46.92
N ALA A 265 120.86 71.64 -46.63
CA ALA A 265 121.96 70.95 -45.96
C ALA A 265 123.23 70.91 -46.85
N GLU A 266 123.07 70.67 -48.16
CA GLU A 266 124.16 70.80 -49.15
C GLU A 266 124.69 72.24 -49.24
N MET A 267 123.81 73.25 -49.22
CA MET A 267 124.21 74.66 -49.15
C MET A 267 124.99 74.98 -47.86
N THR A 268 124.64 74.39 -46.72
CA THR A 268 125.43 74.56 -45.48
C THR A 268 126.75 73.77 -45.50
N ALA A 269 126.78 72.58 -46.09
CA ALA A 269 128.00 71.77 -46.23
C ALA A 269 129.05 72.43 -47.14
N TYR A 270 128.64 73.30 -48.07
CA TYR A 270 129.55 74.16 -48.84
C TYR A 270 130.15 75.31 -48.01
N MET A 271 129.45 75.77 -46.97
CA MET A 271 129.85 76.93 -46.16
C MET A 271 130.76 76.57 -44.97
N GLU A 272 130.81 75.30 -44.56
CA GLU A 272 131.56 74.82 -43.39
C GLU A 272 132.96 74.25 -43.71
N SER A 273 133.66 74.81 -44.69
CA SER A 273 135.07 74.46 -44.99
C SER A 273 136.10 75.47 -44.46
N LYS A 274 135.82 76.17 -43.34
CA LYS A 274 136.81 76.97 -42.59
C LYS A 274 136.64 76.97 -41.07
N GLU A 275 137.54 76.23 -40.42
CA GLU A 275 138.26 76.50 -39.16
C GLU A 275 137.53 76.75 -37.82
N LYS A 276 137.68 75.74 -36.93
CA LYS A 276 138.26 75.77 -35.56
C LYS A 276 137.55 76.47 -34.37
N GLU A 277 137.40 75.65 -33.31
CA GLU A 277 138.03 75.78 -31.97
C GLU A 277 137.14 75.73 -30.70
N GLU A 278 137.77 75.17 -29.66
CA GLU A 278 137.50 75.20 -28.21
C GLU A 278 136.39 74.37 -27.52
N CYS A 279 136.69 74.12 -26.24
CA CYS A 279 136.20 73.09 -25.33
C CYS A 279 135.07 73.60 -24.41
N CYS A 280 134.50 72.70 -23.59
CA CYS A 280 133.48 72.95 -22.56
C CYS A 280 132.03 73.16 -23.06
N LYS A 281 131.42 72.11 -23.63
CA LYS A 281 129.96 72.04 -23.89
C LYS A 281 129.23 70.90 -23.16
N GLU A 282 129.86 69.74 -23.01
CA GLU A 282 129.25 68.49 -22.51
C GLU A 282 128.45 68.68 -21.21
N GLN A 283 129.00 69.33 -20.18
CA GLN A 283 128.29 69.55 -18.90
C GLN A 283 127.12 70.54 -18.93
N LYS A 284 126.94 71.32 -20.01
CA LYS A 284 125.74 72.16 -20.22
C LYS A 284 124.70 71.45 -21.07
N GLU A 285 125.16 70.66 -22.04
CA GLU A 285 124.29 69.82 -22.87
C GLU A 285 123.66 68.72 -22.01
N GLU A 286 124.44 68.03 -21.17
CA GLU A 286 123.94 67.09 -20.15
C GLU A 286 122.92 67.75 -19.19
N LEU A 287 123.15 69.00 -18.75
CA LEU A 287 122.25 69.69 -17.83
C LEU A 287 120.92 70.09 -18.50
N GLU A 288 120.97 70.57 -19.74
CA GLU A 288 119.76 70.93 -20.50
C GLU A 288 118.99 69.67 -20.93
N GLU A 289 119.67 68.56 -21.21
CA GLU A 289 119.07 67.25 -21.46
C GLU A 289 118.43 66.65 -20.18
N LEU A 290 119.08 66.78 -19.01
CA LEU A 290 118.48 66.42 -17.72
C LEU A 290 117.22 67.24 -17.44
N LYS A 291 117.23 68.52 -17.79
CA LYS A 291 116.11 69.44 -17.62
C LYS A 291 114.95 69.12 -18.56
N GLN A 292 115.21 68.78 -19.83
CA GLN A 292 114.20 68.25 -20.76
C GLN A 292 113.63 66.91 -20.28
N ASN A 293 114.47 66.03 -19.72
CA ASN A 293 114.01 64.76 -19.13
C ASN A 293 113.14 64.97 -17.88
N ILE A 294 113.43 65.98 -17.04
CA ILE A 294 112.59 66.37 -15.90
C ILE A 294 111.26 66.97 -16.38
N GLU A 295 111.27 67.80 -17.42
CA GLU A 295 110.06 68.39 -18.00
C GLU A 295 109.16 67.31 -18.63
N LYS A 296 109.76 66.37 -19.38
CA LYS A 296 109.08 65.19 -19.92
C LYS A 296 108.52 64.28 -18.82
N ALA A 297 109.31 63.98 -17.79
CA ALA A 297 108.85 63.18 -16.65
C ALA A 297 107.69 63.88 -15.91
N THR A 298 107.67 65.20 -15.84
CA THR A 298 106.54 65.94 -15.25
C THR A 298 105.31 66.04 -16.17
N SER A 299 105.44 66.03 -17.51
CA SER A 299 104.29 65.85 -18.41
C SER A 299 103.73 64.43 -18.37
N ASP A 300 104.60 63.42 -18.26
CA ASP A 300 104.20 62.02 -18.17
C ASP A 300 103.46 61.76 -16.84
N VAL A 301 103.95 62.31 -15.72
CA VAL A 301 103.27 62.26 -14.41
C VAL A 301 101.92 62.98 -14.42
N LYS A 302 101.77 64.11 -15.14
CA LYS A 302 100.46 64.75 -15.33
C LYS A 302 99.50 63.84 -16.10
N SER A 303 99.94 63.30 -17.24
CA SER A 303 99.15 62.40 -18.10
C SER A 303 98.70 61.14 -17.33
N LEU A 304 99.61 60.53 -16.55
CA LEU A 304 99.29 59.38 -15.70
C LEU A 304 98.31 59.74 -14.57
N ARG A 305 98.39 60.96 -14.02
CA ARG A 305 97.46 61.44 -12.99
C ARG A 305 96.06 61.70 -13.56
N GLU A 306 95.96 62.25 -14.76
CA GLU A 306 94.69 62.41 -15.49
C GLU A 306 94.07 61.04 -15.81
N ALA A 307 94.86 60.09 -16.31
CA ALA A 307 94.42 58.71 -16.52
C ALA A 307 93.93 58.06 -15.22
N TYR A 308 94.64 58.21 -14.10
CA TYR A 308 94.22 57.71 -12.78
C TYR A 308 92.88 58.30 -12.33
N VAL A 309 92.67 59.62 -12.50
CA VAL A 309 91.39 60.26 -12.15
C VAL A 309 90.25 59.74 -13.03
N SER A 310 90.48 59.59 -14.34
CA SER A 310 89.49 59.00 -15.26
C SER A 310 89.15 57.56 -14.89
N LEU A 311 90.14 56.74 -14.56
CA LEU A 311 89.94 55.32 -14.23
C LEU A 311 89.22 55.18 -12.87
N LYS A 312 89.49 56.09 -11.93
CA LYS A 312 88.77 56.19 -10.65
C LYS A 312 87.31 56.61 -10.84
N SER A 313 86.99 57.53 -11.77
CA SER A 313 85.60 57.88 -12.10
C SER A 313 84.83 56.65 -12.60
N LYS A 314 85.38 55.97 -13.62
CA LYS A 314 84.81 54.75 -14.19
C LYS A 314 84.59 53.64 -13.15
N LEU A 315 85.50 53.50 -12.19
CA LEU A 315 85.36 52.52 -11.11
C LEU A 315 84.16 52.84 -10.19
N GLU A 316 83.88 54.10 -9.87
CA GLU A 316 82.69 54.46 -9.09
C GLU A 316 81.40 54.39 -9.92
N GLU A 317 81.47 54.70 -11.23
CA GLU A 317 80.37 54.47 -12.18
C GLU A 317 80.00 52.97 -12.24
N GLU A 318 80.97 52.08 -12.47
CA GLU A 318 80.76 50.62 -12.48
C GLU A 318 80.21 50.08 -11.16
N LYS A 319 80.69 50.59 -10.01
CA LYS A 319 80.13 50.23 -8.69
C LYS A 319 78.66 50.65 -8.56
N SER A 320 78.28 51.81 -9.09
CA SER A 320 76.88 52.27 -9.06
C SER A 320 75.98 51.39 -9.93
N ILE A 321 76.46 50.98 -11.11
CA ILE A 321 75.77 50.04 -12.00
C ILE A 321 75.63 48.68 -11.32
N LEU A 322 76.70 48.16 -10.70
CA LEU A 322 76.66 46.88 -9.96
C LEU A 322 75.63 46.90 -8.82
N ALA A 323 75.51 48.02 -8.09
CA ALA A 323 74.53 48.17 -7.01
C ALA A 323 73.09 48.17 -7.56
N ALA A 324 72.82 48.93 -8.63
CA ALA A 324 71.51 48.93 -9.29
C ALA A 324 71.14 47.55 -9.87
N LEU A 325 72.11 46.84 -10.46
CA LEU A 325 71.90 45.51 -11.03
C LEU A 325 71.55 44.49 -9.94
N LYS A 326 72.28 44.49 -8.80
CA LYS A 326 71.94 43.67 -7.63
C LYS A 326 70.54 43.96 -7.06
N GLN A 327 70.16 45.24 -6.95
CA GLN A 327 68.82 45.59 -6.50
C GLN A 327 67.74 45.06 -7.47
N SER A 328 67.99 45.12 -8.78
CA SER A 328 67.07 44.56 -9.79
C SER A 328 67.01 43.02 -9.74
N GLU A 329 68.13 42.35 -9.44
CA GLU A 329 68.22 40.90 -9.22
C GLU A 329 67.42 40.46 -7.98
N GLU A 330 67.54 41.19 -6.87
CA GLU A 330 66.75 40.94 -5.66
C GLU A 330 65.24 41.12 -5.90
N MET A 331 64.84 42.18 -6.63
CA MET A 331 63.43 42.38 -7.01
C MET A 331 62.92 41.29 -7.96
N ALA A 332 63.73 40.87 -8.94
CA ALA A 332 63.38 39.77 -9.85
C ALA A 332 63.26 38.43 -9.10
N SER A 333 64.16 38.16 -8.15
CA SER A 333 64.11 36.98 -7.28
C SER A 333 62.83 36.94 -6.42
N ALA A 334 62.44 38.08 -5.82
CA ALA A 334 61.19 38.20 -5.09
C ALA A 334 59.95 37.97 -5.98
N ALA A 335 59.96 38.49 -7.22
CA ALA A 335 58.89 38.26 -8.18
C ALA A 335 58.78 36.78 -8.60
N VAL A 336 59.91 36.11 -8.84
CA VAL A 336 59.97 34.66 -9.13
C VAL A 336 59.42 33.85 -7.96
N GLN A 337 59.83 34.15 -6.72
CA GLN A 337 59.28 33.49 -5.54
C GLN A 337 57.77 33.65 -5.43
N ASN A 338 57.24 34.86 -5.65
CA ASN A 338 55.79 35.10 -5.60
C ASN A 338 55.04 34.25 -6.64
N LEU A 339 55.46 34.30 -7.91
CA LEU A 339 54.89 33.49 -9.00
C LEU A 339 54.97 31.98 -8.71
N GLN A 340 56.06 31.53 -8.07
CA GLN A 340 56.23 30.15 -7.67
C GLN A 340 55.22 29.74 -6.58
N THR A 341 54.89 30.63 -5.62
CA THR A 341 53.79 30.35 -4.65
C THR A 341 52.41 30.35 -5.30
N GLU A 342 52.15 31.22 -6.29
CA GLU A 342 50.87 31.22 -7.00
C GLU A 342 50.71 29.98 -7.88
N LEU A 343 51.79 29.50 -8.49
CA LEU A 343 51.81 28.25 -9.22
C LEU A 343 51.47 27.04 -8.32
N GLU A 344 52.04 26.96 -7.10
CA GLU A 344 51.69 25.88 -6.17
C GLU A 344 50.25 26.00 -5.64
N LYS A 345 49.74 27.22 -5.38
CA LYS A 345 48.31 27.44 -5.07
C LYS A 345 47.39 27.02 -6.22
N SER A 346 47.78 27.32 -7.47
CA SER A 346 47.02 26.91 -8.66
C SER A 346 47.00 25.39 -8.81
N LYS A 347 48.14 24.71 -8.61
CA LYS A 347 48.21 23.24 -8.65
C LYS A 347 47.29 22.58 -7.62
N THR A 348 47.29 23.06 -6.37
CA THR A 348 46.42 22.48 -5.32
C THR A 348 44.94 22.77 -5.59
N ALA A 349 44.60 23.94 -6.12
CA ALA A 349 43.25 24.26 -6.58
C ALA A 349 42.80 23.33 -7.73
N THR A 350 43.66 23.06 -8.72
CA THR A 350 43.35 22.12 -9.82
C THR A 350 43.07 20.71 -9.31
N ILE A 351 43.88 20.19 -8.37
CA ILE A 351 43.66 18.87 -7.77
C ILE A 351 42.31 18.82 -7.03
N PHE A 352 41.95 19.89 -6.29
CA PHE A 352 40.65 19.97 -5.61
C PHE A 352 39.47 19.97 -6.59
N ILE A 353 39.58 20.71 -7.71
CA ILE A 353 38.57 20.73 -8.77
C ILE A 353 38.45 19.35 -9.41
N GLU A 354 39.56 18.67 -9.71
CA GLU A 354 39.58 17.33 -10.30
C GLU A 354 38.95 16.28 -9.36
N MET A 355 39.18 16.37 -8.04
CA MET A 355 38.48 15.55 -7.06
C MET A 355 36.96 15.77 -7.09
N LYS A 356 36.51 17.03 -7.14
CA LYS A 356 35.07 17.37 -7.21
C LYS A 356 34.43 17.00 -8.54
N GLU A 357 35.16 17.09 -9.64
CA GLU A 357 34.69 16.61 -10.95
C GLU A 357 34.50 15.09 -10.95
N ASN A 358 35.43 14.33 -10.37
CA ASN A 358 35.32 12.87 -10.27
C ASN A 358 34.14 12.44 -9.37
N GLU A 359 33.92 13.12 -8.23
CA GLU A 359 32.75 12.91 -7.36
C GLU A 359 31.42 13.19 -8.09
N ALA A 360 31.35 14.31 -8.84
CA ALA A 360 30.19 14.63 -9.66
C ALA A 360 29.97 13.61 -10.79
N ARG A 361 31.05 13.10 -11.40
CA ARG A 361 31.01 12.08 -12.46
C ARG A 361 30.56 10.72 -11.93
N GLU A 362 30.95 10.35 -10.72
CA GLU A 362 30.46 9.16 -10.02
C GLU A 362 28.96 9.26 -9.72
N MET A 363 28.52 10.39 -9.14
CA MET A 363 27.10 10.68 -8.92
C MET A 363 26.28 10.66 -10.22
N MET A 364 26.79 11.24 -11.32
CA MET A 364 26.20 11.13 -12.66
C MET A 364 26.08 9.68 -13.17
N SER A 365 26.91 8.76 -12.69
CA SER A 365 26.85 7.34 -13.06
C SER A 365 25.87 6.51 -12.19
N GLU A 366 25.54 7.01 -10.99
CA GLU A 366 24.54 6.40 -10.10
C GLU A 366 23.12 6.87 -10.40
N LEU A 367 22.95 8.16 -10.70
CA LEU A 367 21.64 8.79 -10.87
C LEU A 367 20.76 8.08 -11.94
N PRO A 368 21.29 7.67 -13.11
CA PRO A 368 20.54 6.88 -14.08
C PRO A 368 20.11 5.50 -13.56
N LYS A 369 20.92 4.85 -12.70
CA LYS A 369 20.58 3.54 -12.11
C LYS A 369 19.44 3.67 -11.10
N LYS A 370 19.48 4.73 -10.27
CA LYS A 370 18.41 5.05 -9.31
C LYS A 370 17.11 5.42 -10.05
N LEU A 371 17.21 6.14 -11.16
CA LEU A 371 16.07 6.46 -12.01
C LEU A 371 15.48 5.21 -12.68
N GLN A 372 16.31 4.30 -13.20
CA GLN A 372 15.85 3.03 -13.75
C GLN A 372 15.12 2.16 -12.70
N ILE A 373 15.66 2.07 -11.47
CA ILE A 373 14.99 1.33 -10.38
C ILE A 373 13.63 1.96 -10.06
N ALA A 374 13.54 3.29 -9.99
CA ALA A 374 12.28 3.99 -9.74
C ALA A 374 11.26 3.83 -10.90
N GLU A 375 11.72 3.67 -12.14
CA GLU A 375 10.90 3.35 -13.31
C GLU A 375 10.37 1.91 -13.25
N GLU A 376 11.23 0.95 -12.91
CA GLU A 376 10.87 -0.46 -12.69
C GLU A 376 9.85 -0.61 -11.54
N GLU A 377 10.08 0.05 -10.40
CA GLU A 377 9.14 0.08 -9.25
C GLU A 377 7.79 0.72 -9.62
N ALA A 378 7.77 1.76 -10.46
CA ALA A 378 6.55 2.42 -10.91
C ALA A 378 5.72 1.55 -11.86
N ASP A 379 6.37 0.81 -12.77
CA ASP A 379 5.70 -0.15 -13.64
C ASP A 379 5.19 -1.39 -12.88
N GLU A 380 5.95 -1.88 -11.89
CA GLU A 380 5.47 -2.93 -10.96
C GLU A 380 4.22 -2.45 -10.21
N ALA A 381 4.25 -1.28 -9.57
CA ALA A 381 3.11 -0.71 -8.85
C ALA A 381 1.88 -0.53 -9.76
N LYS A 382 2.09 -0.12 -11.02
CA LYS A 382 1.02 0.01 -12.02
C LYS A 382 0.42 -1.35 -12.40
N SER A 383 1.24 -2.39 -12.55
CA SER A 383 0.75 -3.74 -12.82
C SER A 383 -0.09 -4.29 -11.66
N LEU A 384 0.30 -4.02 -10.40
CA LEU A 384 -0.47 -4.39 -9.21
C LEU A 384 -1.81 -3.65 -9.13
N VAL A 385 -1.85 -2.37 -9.49
CA VAL A 385 -3.10 -1.60 -9.59
C VAL A 385 -4.02 -2.15 -10.68
N GLN A 386 -3.48 -2.60 -11.82
CA GLN A 386 -4.28 -3.24 -12.87
C GLN A 386 -4.86 -4.59 -12.42
N ALA A 387 -4.05 -5.45 -11.81
CA ALA A 387 -4.52 -6.72 -11.25
C ALA A 387 -5.62 -6.52 -10.20
N ALA A 388 -5.45 -5.57 -9.27
CA ALA A 388 -6.47 -5.24 -8.26
C ALA A 388 -7.75 -4.62 -8.86
N GLN A 389 -7.67 -3.99 -10.03
CA GLN A 389 -8.85 -3.51 -10.78
C GLN A 389 -9.58 -4.65 -11.49
N GLU A 390 -8.85 -5.63 -12.03
CA GLU A 390 -9.42 -6.83 -12.63
C GLU A 390 -10.12 -7.71 -11.57
N GLU A 391 -9.47 -7.97 -10.43
CA GLU A 391 -10.08 -8.68 -9.28
C GLU A 391 -11.34 -7.95 -8.75
N LEU A 392 -11.33 -6.61 -8.71
CA LEU A 392 -12.50 -5.82 -8.30
C LEU A 392 -13.66 -5.93 -9.31
N LEU A 393 -13.38 -6.03 -10.61
CA LEU A 393 -14.40 -6.23 -11.63
C LEU A 393 -14.99 -7.64 -11.56
N GLU A 394 -14.15 -8.67 -11.40
CA GLU A 394 -14.61 -10.06 -11.21
C GLU A 394 -15.50 -10.18 -9.96
N ALA A 395 -15.08 -9.62 -8.82
CA ALA A 395 -15.89 -9.58 -7.61
C ALA A 395 -17.21 -8.76 -7.77
N GLN A 396 -17.25 -7.75 -8.64
CA GLN A 396 -18.49 -7.03 -8.97
C GLN A 396 -19.44 -7.89 -9.82
N GLU A 397 -18.91 -8.64 -10.79
CA GLU A 397 -19.69 -9.58 -11.60
C GLU A 397 -20.26 -10.72 -10.75
N GLU A 398 -19.47 -11.30 -9.85
CA GLU A 398 -19.95 -12.30 -8.87
C GLU A 398 -21.08 -11.73 -7.98
N VAL A 399 -20.93 -10.49 -7.50
CA VAL A 399 -21.96 -9.83 -6.67
C VAL A 399 -23.25 -9.59 -7.45
N GLU A 400 -23.19 -9.20 -8.72
CA GLU A 400 -24.39 -9.10 -9.57
C GLU A 400 -25.01 -10.47 -9.88
N GLU A 401 -24.20 -11.52 -10.07
CA GLU A 401 -24.72 -12.87 -10.22
C GLU A 401 -25.47 -13.33 -8.95
N VAL A 402 -24.86 -13.14 -7.77
CA VAL A 402 -25.48 -13.46 -6.47
C VAL A 402 -26.76 -12.65 -6.23
N LYS A 403 -26.79 -11.36 -6.60
CA LYS A 403 -28.03 -10.56 -6.56
C LYS A 403 -29.13 -11.14 -7.46
N SER A 404 -28.78 -11.53 -8.69
CA SER A 404 -29.75 -12.12 -9.63
C SER A 404 -30.32 -13.45 -9.07
N ARG A 405 -29.44 -14.31 -8.53
CA ARG A 405 -29.83 -15.57 -7.85
C ARG A 405 -30.73 -15.27 -6.65
N SER A 406 -30.38 -14.29 -5.81
CA SER A 406 -31.20 -13.86 -4.66
C SER A 406 -32.62 -13.44 -5.08
N ILE A 407 -32.76 -12.59 -6.11
CA ILE A 407 -34.06 -12.16 -6.64
C ILE A 407 -34.88 -13.35 -7.15
N THR A 408 -34.25 -14.31 -7.85
CA THR A 408 -34.97 -15.51 -8.30
C THR A 408 -35.46 -16.37 -7.13
N LEU A 409 -34.64 -16.56 -6.09
CA LEU A 409 -35.02 -17.31 -4.88
C LEU A 409 -36.13 -16.60 -4.09
N GLU A 410 -36.08 -15.28 -3.96
CA GLU A 410 -37.13 -14.48 -3.32
C GLU A 410 -38.47 -14.62 -4.07
N SER A 411 -38.45 -14.56 -5.41
CA SER A 411 -39.65 -14.75 -6.23
C SER A 411 -40.23 -16.16 -6.12
N SER A 412 -39.38 -17.19 -6.00
CA SER A 412 -39.76 -18.59 -5.80
C SER A 412 -40.37 -18.81 -4.41
N LEU A 413 -39.77 -18.22 -3.38
CA LEU A 413 -40.28 -18.25 -2.00
C LEU A 413 -41.66 -17.60 -1.89
N LEU A 414 -41.87 -16.45 -2.57
CA LEU A 414 -43.17 -15.77 -2.62
C LEU A 414 -44.23 -16.62 -3.36
N ALA A 415 -43.83 -17.33 -4.43
CA ALA A 415 -44.73 -18.28 -5.11
C ALA A 415 -45.13 -19.46 -4.20
N ALA A 416 -44.16 -20.05 -3.50
CA ALA A 416 -44.40 -21.13 -2.54
C ALA A 416 -45.28 -20.69 -1.36
N GLN A 417 -45.10 -19.47 -0.85
CA GLN A 417 -45.99 -18.89 0.17
C GLN A 417 -47.45 -18.80 -0.30
N LYS A 418 -47.68 -18.32 -1.52
CA LYS A 418 -49.02 -18.27 -2.12
C LYS A 418 -49.62 -19.66 -2.37
N GLU A 419 -48.79 -20.64 -2.72
CA GLU A 419 -49.23 -22.04 -2.84
C GLU A 419 -49.62 -22.62 -1.48
N ILE A 420 -48.87 -22.34 -0.41
CA ILE A 420 -49.22 -22.73 0.97
C ILE A 420 -50.53 -22.06 1.42
N GLU A 421 -50.75 -20.79 1.11
CA GLU A 421 -52.01 -20.10 1.40
C GLU A 421 -53.19 -20.72 0.62
N ALA A 422 -53.01 -20.99 -0.67
CA ALA A 422 -54.01 -21.67 -1.49
C ALA A 422 -54.32 -23.09 -0.99
N ALA A 423 -53.30 -23.83 -0.55
CA ALA A 423 -53.43 -25.15 0.05
C ALA A 423 -54.21 -25.09 1.37
N LYS A 424 -53.94 -24.12 2.26
CA LYS A 424 -54.71 -23.89 3.49
C LYS A 424 -56.18 -23.55 3.22
N VAL A 425 -56.46 -22.75 2.18
CA VAL A 425 -57.84 -22.46 1.76
C VAL A 425 -58.52 -23.71 1.22
N ALA A 426 -57.83 -24.51 0.40
CA ALA A 426 -58.35 -25.79 -0.10
C ALA A 426 -58.60 -26.80 1.03
N GLU A 427 -57.72 -26.85 2.04
CA GLU A 427 -57.84 -27.67 3.24
C GLU A 427 -59.06 -27.26 4.09
N MET A 428 -59.29 -25.96 4.25
CA MET A 428 -60.49 -25.42 4.91
C MET A 428 -61.76 -25.78 4.14
N LEU A 429 -61.79 -25.59 2.81
CA LEU A 429 -62.91 -25.99 1.96
C LEU A 429 -63.17 -27.50 2.00
N ALA A 430 -62.12 -28.32 2.08
CA ALA A 430 -62.25 -29.77 2.24
C ALA A 430 -62.83 -30.14 3.60
N ARG A 431 -62.42 -29.47 4.70
CA ARG A 431 -63.05 -29.64 6.02
C ARG A 431 -64.52 -29.23 6.00
N ASP A 432 -64.87 -28.09 5.40
CA ASP A 432 -66.26 -27.64 5.28
C ASP A 432 -67.10 -28.64 4.47
N ALA A 433 -66.55 -29.19 3.37
CA ALA A 433 -67.19 -30.24 2.59
C ALA A 433 -67.37 -31.53 3.39
N ILE A 434 -66.39 -31.95 4.19
CA ILE A 434 -66.50 -33.11 5.10
C ILE A 434 -67.61 -32.86 6.13
N THR A 435 -67.62 -31.73 6.84
CA THR A 435 -68.68 -31.48 7.84
C THR A 435 -70.06 -31.30 7.21
N ALA A 436 -70.15 -30.84 5.96
CA ALA A 436 -71.40 -30.81 5.20
C ALA A 436 -71.86 -32.21 4.79
N LEU A 437 -70.93 -33.09 4.40
CA LEU A 437 -71.20 -34.50 4.14
C LEU A 437 -71.65 -35.21 5.41
N GLU A 438 -70.94 -35.07 6.53
CA GLU A 438 -71.32 -35.62 7.84
C GLU A 438 -72.71 -35.13 8.30
N LYS A 439 -73.04 -33.85 8.09
CA LYS A 439 -74.39 -33.31 8.35
C LYS A 439 -75.45 -33.90 7.40
N SER A 440 -75.08 -34.17 6.15
CA SER A 440 -75.97 -34.83 5.18
C SER A 440 -76.11 -36.34 5.45
N GLU A 441 -75.08 -36.97 6.01
CA GLU A 441 -75.01 -38.39 6.33
C GLU A 441 -75.72 -38.68 7.64
N SER A 442 -75.54 -37.87 8.68
CA SER A 442 -76.38 -37.90 9.90
C SER A 442 -77.84 -37.50 9.64
N ALA A 443 -78.13 -36.68 8.62
CA ALA A 443 -79.49 -36.49 8.13
C ALA A 443 -80.02 -37.73 7.39
N LYS A 444 -79.15 -38.50 6.72
CA LYS A 444 -79.47 -39.83 6.14
C LYS A 444 -79.44 -40.98 7.16
N GLU A 445 -78.82 -40.87 8.32
CA GLU A 445 -78.89 -41.93 9.35
C GLU A 445 -80.31 -42.09 9.95
N LYS A 446 -81.22 -41.15 9.67
CA LYS A 446 -82.66 -41.32 9.90
C LYS A 446 -83.40 -42.05 8.77
N ILE A 447 -82.79 -42.28 7.61
CA ILE A 447 -83.36 -42.91 6.41
C ILE A 447 -82.28 -43.74 5.67
N GLU A 448 -82.32 -45.07 5.87
CA GLU A 448 -81.49 -46.12 5.25
C GLU A 448 -80.18 -46.51 5.97
N LYS A 449 -80.29 -47.53 6.84
CA LYS A 449 -79.20 -48.49 7.08
C LYS A 449 -79.01 -49.36 5.83
N SER A 450 -78.01 -49.07 5.00
CA SER A 450 -77.46 -50.07 4.08
C SER A 450 -76.01 -49.82 3.69
N SER A 451 -75.21 -50.87 3.85
CA SER A 451 -73.95 -51.13 3.13
C SER A 451 -72.72 -50.30 3.51
N THR A 452 -71.85 -50.94 4.29
CA THR A 452 -70.40 -50.72 4.28
C THR A 452 -69.87 -50.69 2.83
N SER A 453 -69.12 -49.63 2.48
CA SER A 453 -68.49 -49.46 1.17
C SER A 453 -67.34 -50.44 0.93
N MET A 454 -67.67 -51.69 0.59
CA MET A 454 -66.71 -52.68 0.11
C MET A 454 -66.50 -52.49 -1.39
N VAL A 455 -65.43 -51.78 -1.77
CA VAL A 455 -65.10 -51.48 -3.17
C VAL A 455 -64.63 -52.76 -3.89
N THR A 456 -65.56 -53.43 -4.57
CA THR A 456 -65.25 -54.55 -5.46
C THR A 456 -64.74 -54.03 -6.81
N LEU A 457 -63.43 -53.97 -6.98
CA LEU A 457 -62.80 -53.79 -8.30
C LEU A 457 -63.14 -54.98 -9.21
N THR A 458 -63.51 -54.69 -10.45
CA THR A 458 -63.60 -55.73 -11.49
C THR A 458 -62.21 -56.19 -11.93
N LEU A 459 -62.12 -57.39 -12.51
CA LEU A 459 -60.83 -57.97 -12.92
C LEU A 459 -60.12 -57.11 -13.98
N ASP A 460 -60.88 -56.49 -14.88
CA ASP A 460 -60.34 -55.60 -15.92
C ASP A 460 -59.80 -54.29 -15.32
N GLU A 461 -60.50 -53.69 -14.35
CA GLU A 461 -60.03 -52.51 -13.61
C GLU A 461 -58.76 -52.82 -12.80
N TYR A 462 -58.68 -53.98 -12.16
CA TYR A 462 -57.46 -54.44 -11.49
C TYR A 462 -56.28 -54.56 -12.47
N HIS A 463 -56.48 -55.17 -13.64
CA HIS A 463 -55.43 -55.27 -14.65
C HIS A 463 -55.05 -53.92 -15.27
N GLU A 464 -55.97 -52.96 -15.37
CA GLU A 464 -55.64 -51.62 -15.84
C GLU A 464 -54.90 -50.79 -14.78
N LEU A 465 -55.32 -50.83 -13.51
CA LEU A 465 -54.59 -50.22 -12.39
C LEU A 465 -53.19 -50.82 -12.24
N SER A 466 -53.05 -52.15 -12.31
CA SER A 466 -51.76 -52.83 -12.29
C SER A 466 -50.85 -52.38 -13.44
N ARG A 467 -51.36 -52.27 -14.68
CA ARG A 467 -50.58 -51.73 -15.82
C ARG A 467 -50.19 -50.26 -15.64
N ARG A 468 -51.03 -49.43 -15.01
CA ARG A 468 -50.67 -48.03 -14.69
C ARG A 468 -49.61 -47.96 -13.59
N ALA A 469 -49.70 -48.82 -12.57
CA ALA A 469 -48.71 -48.93 -11.51
C ALA A 469 -47.34 -49.35 -12.07
N TYR A 470 -47.27 -50.39 -12.90
CA TYR A 470 -46.02 -50.82 -13.55
C TYR A 470 -45.40 -49.73 -14.44
N LYS A 471 -46.20 -48.96 -15.19
CA LYS A 471 -45.69 -47.82 -15.96
C LYS A 471 -45.18 -46.67 -15.09
N ALA A 472 -45.80 -46.43 -13.94
CA ALA A 472 -45.32 -45.43 -12.99
C ALA A 472 -44.03 -45.89 -12.29
N GLU A 473 -43.90 -47.19 -12.00
CA GLU A 473 -42.69 -47.82 -11.48
C GLU A 473 -41.54 -47.78 -12.49
N GLU A 474 -41.79 -48.08 -13.76
CA GLU A 474 -40.81 -47.96 -14.85
C GLU A 474 -40.29 -46.52 -14.97
N GLN A 475 -41.19 -45.51 -15.00
CA GLN A 475 -40.80 -44.09 -14.99
C GLN A 475 -40.11 -43.64 -13.69
N ALA A 476 -40.35 -44.30 -12.55
CA ALA A 476 -39.62 -44.03 -11.32
C ALA A 476 -38.20 -44.62 -11.39
N ASN A 477 -38.06 -45.83 -11.91
CA ASN A 477 -36.77 -46.49 -12.11
C ASN A 477 -35.90 -45.73 -13.12
N GLU A 478 -36.44 -45.27 -14.25
CA GLU A 478 -35.72 -44.39 -15.20
C GLU A 478 -35.17 -43.12 -14.52
N ARG A 479 -35.96 -42.48 -13.65
CA ARG A 479 -35.52 -41.29 -12.88
C ARG A 479 -34.45 -41.64 -11.85
N ILE A 480 -34.57 -42.79 -11.19
CA ILE A 480 -33.58 -43.29 -10.22
C ILE A 480 -32.25 -43.62 -10.93
N GLU A 481 -32.29 -44.25 -12.12
CA GLU A 481 -31.10 -44.52 -12.93
C GLU A 481 -30.42 -43.23 -13.41
N ALA A 482 -31.20 -42.25 -13.90
CA ALA A 482 -30.68 -40.94 -14.28
C ALA A 482 -30.04 -40.19 -13.09
N ALA A 483 -30.66 -40.24 -11.90
CA ALA A 483 -30.09 -39.66 -10.68
C ALA A 483 -28.80 -40.40 -10.25
N ASN A 484 -28.78 -41.74 -10.30
CA ASN A 484 -27.60 -42.54 -10.00
C ASN A 484 -26.44 -42.27 -10.98
N PHE A 485 -26.74 -42.02 -12.25
CA PHE A 485 -25.74 -41.62 -13.24
C PHE A 485 -25.13 -40.25 -12.92
N GLN A 486 -25.95 -39.26 -12.53
CA GLN A 486 -25.47 -37.96 -12.08
C GLN A 486 -24.63 -38.07 -10.79
N ILE A 487 -25.06 -38.88 -9.81
CA ILE A 487 -24.30 -39.16 -8.58
C ILE A 487 -22.94 -39.79 -8.91
N LYS A 488 -22.88 -40.69 -9.91
CA LYS A 488 -21.61 -41.29 -10.34
C LYS A 488 -20.66 -40.25 -10.94
N ILE A 489 -21.15 -39.38 -11.83
CA ILE A 489 -20.36 -38.27 -12.40
C ILE A 489 -19.87 -37.33 -11.29
N ALA A 490 -20.74 -36.97 -10.34
CA ALA A 490 -20.39 -36.11 -9.21
C ALA A 490 -19.26 -36.73 -8.38
N ARG A 491 -19.37 -38.02 -7.99
CA ARG A 491 -18.31 -38.73 -7.26
C ARG A 491 -17.01 -38.83 -8.06
N GLU A 492 -17.06 -39.09 -9.37
CA GLU A 492 -15.86 -39.10 -10.21
C GLU A 492 -15.19 -37.71 -10.29
N SER A 493 -15.96 -36.61 -10.20
CA SER A 493 -15.42 -35.26 -10.11
C SER A 493 -14.84 -34.93 -8.72
N GLU A 494 -15.49 -35.41 -7.66
CA GLU A 494 -15.03 -35.33 -6.27
C GLU A 494 -13.68 -36.02 -6.09
N TYR A 495 -13.54 -37.28 -6.54
CA TYR A 495 -12.26 -38.01 -6.51
C TYR A 495 -11.12 -37.24 -7.21
N LYS A 496 -11.38 -36.68 -8.41
CA LYS A 496 -10.39 -35.85 -9.13
C LYS A 496 -10.07 -34.53 -8.42
N SER A 497 -10.99 -34.00 -7.61
CA SER A 497 -10.72 -32.81 -6.79
C SER A 497 -9.86 -33.13 -5.57
N LEU A 498 -10.08 -34.29 -4.95
CA LEU A 498 -9.28 -34.79 -3.83
C LEU A 498 -7.87 -35.18 -4.26
N GLU A 499 -7.71 -35.82 -5.42
CA GLU A 499 -6.42 -36.17 -6.03
C GLU A 499 -5.54 -34.91 -6.22
N ARG A 500 -6.09 -33.84 -6.83
CA ARG A 500 -5.37 -32.56 -6.96
C ARG A 500 -5.07 -31.88 -5.62
N LEU A 501 -5.91 -32.05 -4.61
CA LEU A 501 -5.67 -31.50 -3.28
C LEU A 501 -4.51 -32.23 -2.58
N GLU A 502 -4.38 -33.54 -2.79
CA GLU A 502 -3.26 -34.34 -2.33
C GLU A 502 -1.96 -33.93 -3.01
N GLU A 503 -1.95 -33.80 -4.35
CA GLU A 503 -0.82 -33.27 -5.14
C GLU A 503 -0.35 -31.89 -4.62
N LEU A 504 -1.27 -30.94 -4.45
CA LEU A 504 -0.94 -29.59 -3.94
C LEU A 504 -0.40 -29.62 -2.50
N ASN A 505 -0.86 -30.57 -1.67
CA ASN A 505 -0.35 -30.72 -0.30
C ASN A 505 1.05 -31.34 -0.27
N GLU A 506 1.38 -32.26 -1.19
CA GLU A 506 2.74 -32.74 -1.40
C GLU A 506 3.67 -31.62 -1.88
N GLU A 507 3.26 -30.83 -2.88
CA GLU A 507 4.02 -29.65 -3.35
C GLU A 507 4.24 -28.62 -2.24
N LEU A 508 3.23 -28.34 -1.42
CA LEU A 508 3.34 -27.44 -0.27
C LEU A 508 4.35 -27.98 0.75
N SER A 509 4.32 -29.29 1.03
CA SER A 509 5.28 -29.95 1.93
C SER A 509 6.72 -29.78 1.43
N ILE A 510 6.98 -30.07 0.15
CA ILE A 510 8.29 -29.89 -0.50
C ILE A 510 8.73 -28.41 -0.45
N ARG A 511 7.81 -27.48 -0.78
CA ARG A 511 8.09 -26.04 -0.74
C ARG A 511 8.43 -25.58 0.67
N LYS A 512 7.73 -26.07 1.69
CA LYS A 512 7.97 -25.78 3.12
C LYS A 512 9.31 -26.33 3.59
N GLU A 513 9.70 -27.53 3.17
CA GLU A 513 11.03 -28.06 3.45
C GLU A 513 12.13 -27.21 2.80
N SER A 514 11.95 -26.82 1.52
CA SER A 514 12.90 -25.95 0.82
C SER A 514 13.04 -24.56 1.49
N PHE A 515 11.93 -24.02 2.00
CA PHE A 515 11.92 -22.77 2.76
C PHE A 515 12.68 -22.90 4.08
N ASN A 516 12.44 -23.97 4.86
CA ASN A 516 13.16 -24.23 6.10
C ASN A 516 14.67 -24.43 5.90
N ILE A 517 15.08 -25.03 4.77
CA ILE A 517 16.49 -25.14 4.39
C ILE A 517 17.07 -23.76 4.05
N ALA A 518 16.32 -22.93 3.32
CA ALA A 518 16.76 -21.58 2.96
C ALA A 518 16.90 -20.66 4.19
N THR A 519 15.92 -20.66 5.11
CA THR A 519 15.98 -19.87 6.36
C THR A 519 17.12 -20.35 7.25
N GLY A 520 17.25 -21.66 7.49
CA GLY A 520 18.34 -22.22 8.29
C GLY A 520 19.73 -22.03 7.67
N ASN A 521 19.84 -21.76 6.36
CA ASN A 521 21.09 -21.35 5.72
C ASN A 521 21.34 -19.84 5.85
N ALA A 522 20.30 -19.00 5.78
CA ALA A 522 20.40 -17.57 6.03
C ALA A 522 20.81 -17.28 7.49
N GLU A 523 20.21 -17.97 8.46
CA GLU A 523 20.57 -17.91 9.88
C GLU A 523 22.06 -18.23 10.08
N LYS A 524 22.53 -19.38 9.59
CA LYS A 524 23.96 -19.76 9.64
C LYS A 524 24.88 -18.76 8.94
N ALA A 525 24.43 -18.10 7.88
CA ALA A 525 25.20 -17.04 7.22
C ALA A 525 25.29 -15.78 8.10
N THR A 526 24.22 -15.43 8.82
CA THR A 526 24.24 -14.32 9.80
C THR A 526 25.08 -14.65 11.04
N GLU A 527 25.00 -15.89 11.57
CA GLU A 527 25.89 -16.37 12.63
C GLU A 527 27.36 -16.33 12.19
N GLY A 528 27.65 -16.80 10.97
CA GLY A 528 28.98 -16.74 10.38
C GLY A 528 29.50 -15.31 10.21
N LYS A 529 28.64 -14.38 9.78
CA LYS A 529 28.97 -12.93 9.73
C LYS A 529 29.31 -12.41 11.12
N LEU A 530 28.47 -12.68 12.13
CA LEU A 530 28.67 -12.22 13.51
C LEU A 530 29.94 -12.81 14.13
N ALA A 531 30.27 -14.07 13.85
CA ALA A 531 31.51 -14.70 14.30
C ALA A 531 32.75 -14.02 13.68
N VAL A 532 32.75 -13.76 12.38
CA VAL A 532 33.84 -13.02 11.71
C VAL A 532 33.92 -11.58 12.22
N GLU A 533 32.80 -10.92 12.45
CA GLU A 533 32.77 -9.56 13.00
C GLU A 533 33.35 -9.52 14.43
N HIS A 534 33.05 -10.53 15.26
CA HIS A 534 33.66 -10.67 16.58
C HIS A 534 35.17 -10.92 16.50
N GLU A 535 35.65 -11.79 15.61
CA GLU A 535 37.09 -12.00 15.37
C GLU A 535 37.78 -10.70 14.92
N LEU A 536 37.14 -9.91 14.04
CA LEU A 536 37.67 -8.62 13.60
C LEU A 536 37.67 -7.56 14.71
N ARG A 537 36.73 -7.58 15.67
CA ARG A 537 36.78 -6.72 16.86
C ARG A 537 37.98 -7.11 17.73
N THR A 538 38.14 -8.38 18.08
CA THR A 538 39.30 -8.83 18.87
C THR A 538 40.64 -8.55 18.18
N LEU A 539 40.71 -8.65 16.85
CA LEU A 539 41.92 -8.29 16.10
C LEU A 539 42.20 -6.78 16.08
N ARG A 540 41.17 -5.92 16.12
CA ARG A 540 41.36 -4.47 16.27
C ARG A 540 41.88 -4.15 17.67
N ASP A 541 41.26 -4.73 18.70
CA ASP A 541 41.66 -4.57 20.10
C ASP A 541 43.11 -5.04 20.32
N ASP A 542 43.50 -6.18 19.72
CA ASP A 542 44.88 -6.70 19.75
C ASP A 542 45.86 -5.81 18.96
N GLN A 543 45.44 -5.25 17.82
CA GLN A 543 46.27 -4.41 16.94
C GLN A 543 46.46 -2.98 17.48
N GLU A 544 45.62 -2.53 18.42
CA GLU A 544 45.75 -1.23 19.10
C GLU A 544 46.76 -1.22 20.27
N SER A 545 47.55 -2.30 20.41
CA SER A 545 48.76 -2.32 21.24
C SER A 545 49.94 -2.88 20.43
N PRO A 546 51.16 -2.29 20.45
CA PRO A 546 51.73 -1.53 21.58
C PRO A 546 52.62 -0.31 21.21
N GLN A 547 52.25 0.92 21.61
CA GLN A 547 53.26 1.98 21.83
C GLN A 547 52.80 3.09 22.80
N GLU A 548 53.77 3.58 23.58
CA GLU A 548 53.81 4.88 24.27
C GLU A 548 52.70 5.28 25.27
N LYS A 549 53.00 5.06 26.56
CA LYS A 549 52.70 6.05 27.60
C LYS A 549 54.00 6.65 28.16
N GLY A 550 54.24 7.90 27.83
CA GLY A 550 55.21 8.79 28.48
C GLY A 550 54.71 10.23 28.39
N ASN A 551 54.89 10.99 29.46
CA ASN A 551 54.70 12.45 29.59
C ASN A 551 53.25 13.00 29.77
N GLU A 552 52.80 12.91 31.02
CA GLU A 552 52.29 14.00 31.88
C GLU A 552 51.86 15.39 31.34
N LEU A 553 50.71 15.85 31.87
CA LEU A 553 50.23 17.24 32.14
C LEU A 553 49.87 18.13 30.92
N ASN A 554 48.67 18.75 30.85
CA ASN A 554 48.15 19.74 31.81
C ASN A 554 46.65 20.11 31.58
N ASP A 555 45.91 20.50 32.65
CA ASP A 555 44.71 21.41 32.75
C ASP A 555 43.53 21.38 31.72
N GLN A 556 42.24 21.70 32.01
CA GLN A 556 41.44 21.97 33.23
C GLN A 556 39.90 21.99 32.94
N ILE A 557 39.08 21.47 33.89
CA ILE A 557 37.78 22.01 34.41
C ILE A 557 36.46 22.03 33.57
N ALA A 558 35.38 21.55 34.24
CA ALA A 558 33.91 21.80 34.09
C ALA A 558 33.19 21.31 32.80
N ALA A 559 32.25 20.34 32.89
CA ALA A 559 30.82 20.44 33.29
C ALA A 559 29.94 21.02 32.16
N GLU A 560 28.70 20.59 31.87
CA GLU A 560 27.71 19.70 32.50
C GLU A 560 26.77 19.21 31.35
N ILE A 561 26.27 17.98 31.29
CA ILE A 561 24.90 17.57 31.69
C ILE A 561 24.75 16.05 31.40
N GLU A 562 24.26 15.32 32.40
CA GLU A 562 23.76 13.92 32.37
C GLU A 562 22.20 13.96 32.55
N PRO A 563 21.45 12.84 32.70
CA PRO A 563 21.36 11.60 31.91
C PRO A 563 19.87 11.18 31.68
N VAL A 564 19.46 9.97 32.09
CA VAL A 564 18.09 9.35 32.20
C VAL A 564 17.64 8.58 30.93
N GLN A 565 17.79 7.23 30.85
CA GLN A 565 16.97 6.12 31.44
C GLN A 565 15.72 5.78 30.56
N GLU A 566 15.13 4.58 30.51
CA GLU A 566 15.16 3.42 31.43
C GLU A 566 14.73 2.07 30.79
N SER A 567 15.26 0.96 31.33
CA SER A 567 14.65 -0.35 31.70
C SER A 567 13.46 -0.97 30.92
N LEU A 568 13.54 -2.21 30.38
CA LEU A 568 13.41 -3.57 31.00
C LEU A 568 11.98 -4.19 31.05
N SER A 569 11.92 -5.52 30.87
CA SER A 569 10.75 -6.40 30.66
C SER A 569 9.89 -6.70 31.90
N PRO A 570 8.71 -7.34 31.72
CA PRO A 570 8.53 -8.76 32.14
C PRO A 570 7.48 -9.55 31.27
N LYS A 571 7.14 -10.85 31.41
CA LYS A 571 7.68 -12.14 31.94
C LYS A 571 6.48 -13.13 32.10
N GLU A 572 6.71 -14.45 31.94
CA GLU A 572 5.87 -15.63 32.36
C GLU A 572 4.66 -16.06 31.46
N ALA A 573 4.19 -17.33 31.38
CA ALA A 573 4.76 -18.68 31.69
C ALA A 573 3.85 -19.90 31.30
N VAL A 574 4.46 -21.03 30.86
CA VAL A 574 4.09 -22.47 31.17
C VAL A 574 2.77 -23.08 30.54
N PRO A 575 2.59 -24.42 30.31
CA PRO A 575 3.45 -25.61 30.51
C PRO A 575 3.72 -26.56 29.30
N SER A 576 4.78 -27.38 29.51
CA SER A 576 5.22 -28.63 28.87
C SER A 576 4.19 -29.74 28.57
N ASN A 577 4.49 -30.58 27.55
CA ASN A 577 4.52 -32.05 27.75
C ASN A 577 5.51 -32.77 26.80
N ASN A 578 6.10 -33.88 27.28
CA ASN A 578 7.26 -34.56 26.66
C ASN A 578 6.88 -35.81 25.82
N THR A 579 7.75 -36.25 24.91
CA THR A 579 8.10 -37.68 24.68
C THR A 579 9.47 -37.80 23.98
N GLU A 580 10.33 -38.65 24.53
CA GLU A 580 11.68 -39.05 24.09
C GLU A 580 11.66 -40.51 23.54
N PRO A 581 12.78 -41.18 23.17
CA PRO A 581 14.01 -40.75 22.49
C PRO A 581 14.43 -41.76 21.36
N GLY A 582 15.58 -41.57 20.70
CA GLY A 582 16.17 -42.68 19.91
C GLY A 582 17.49 -42.44 19.15
N SER A 583 18.62 -42.88 19.74
CA SER A 583 19.84 -43.41 19.08
C SER A 583 20.70 -42.48 18.19
N ALA A 584 22.01 -42.68 17.96
CA ALA A 584 23.18 -42.98 18.82
C ALA A 584 24.45 -42.99 17.92
N SER A 585 25.61 -42.56 18.42
CA SER A 585 26.93 -42.58 17.74
C SER A 585 27.04 -41.72 16.45
N ASP A 586 28.21 -41.24 16.02
CA ASP A 586 29.58 -41.61 16.42
C ASP A 586 30.55 -40.41 16.39
N LYS A 587 31.66 -40.52 17.13
CA LYS A 587 32.75 -39.53 17.10
C LYS A 587 33.87 -40.05 16.22
N ASN A 588 34.28 -39.30 15.20
CA ASN A 588 35.70 -39.36 14.81
C ASN A 588 36.30 -38.07 14.26
N LYS A 589 37.61 -37.93 14.50
CA LYS A 589 38.38 -36.70 14.31
C LYS A 589 39.22 -36.73 13.02
N ARG A 590 39.63 -35.52 12.61
CA ARG A 590 40.93 -35.14 12.00
C ARG A 590 41.09 -35.11 10.46
N LYS A 591 41.47 -33.89 10.05
CA LYS A 591 42.58 -33.49 9.13
C LYS A 591 42.29 -33.25 7.64
N LYS A 592 42.12 -31.94 7.35
CA LYS A 592 42.80 -31.15 6.29
C LYS A 592 43.51 -31.92 5.17
N LYS A 593 43.16 -31.59 3.92
CA LYS A 593 44.09 -31.02 2.93
C LYS A 593 43.34 -30.20 1.87
N LYS A 594 43.98 -29.13 1.38
CA LYS A 594 43.51 -28.26 0.30
C LYS A 594 43.91 -28.87 -1.05
N SER A 595 43.11 -28.71 -2.11
CA SER A 595 43.62 -28.40 -3.47
C SER A 595 42.53 -28.16 -4.54
N LEU A 596 42.72 -27.07 -5.29
CA LEU A 596 42.51 -26.93 -6.75
C LEU A 596 41.10 -27.08 -7.38
N PHE A 597 40.61 -25.95 -7.88
CA PHE A 597 39.72 -25.81 -9.06
C PHE A 597 40.40 -26.34 -10.36
N PRO A 598 39.76 -26.33 -11.57
CA PRO A 598 38.34 -26.14 -11.93
C PRO A 598 37.81 -27.25 -12.89
N SER A 599 36.54 -27.17 -13.31
CA SER A 599 36.10 -27.78 -14.59
C SER A 599 35.14 -26.86 -15.38
N LYS A 600 35.34 -26.80 -16.71
CA LYS A 600 34.51 -26.07 -17.68
C LYS A 600 33.63 -27.06 -18.46
N VAL A 601 32.36 -26.72 -18.65
CA VAL A 601 31.54 -27.00 -19.86
C VAL A 601 30.55 -25.83 -19.96
N VAL A 602 30.70 -24.82 -20.81
CA VAL A 602 30.49 -24.75 -22.28
C VAL A 602 28.99 -24.71 -22.68
N MET A 603 28.66 -23.73 -23.53
CA MET A 603 27.33 -23.20 -23.83
C MET A 603 26.47 -24.06 -24.78
N PHE A 604 25.16 -23.84 -24.76
CA PHE A 604 24.30 -23.91 -25.95
C PHE A 604 23.32 -22.72 -26.03
N PHE A 605 23.60 -21.76 -26.91
CA PHE A 605 22.60 -20.82 -27.42
C PHE A 605 22.20 -21.26 -28.84
N ALA A 606 20.92 -21.61 -29.05
CA ALA A 606 20.38 -21.93 -30.36
C ALA A 606 19.41 -20.84 -30.84
N LYS A 607 19.93 -19.84 -31.57
CA LYS A 607 19.11 -18.92 -32.36
C LYS A 607 18.36 -19.69 -33.46
N LYS A 608 17.05 -19.47 -33.57
CA LYS A 608 16.33 -19.63 -34.84
C LYS A 608 15.79 -18.28 -35.29
N LYS A 609 16.40 -17.72 -36.34
CA LYS A 609 15.77 -16.71 -37.21
C LYS A 609 15.28 -17.42 -38.47
N THR A 610 14.08 -17.08 -38.91
CA THR A 610 13.53 -17.45 -40.23
C THR A 610 13.39 -16.20 -41.09
N HIS A 611 13.90 -16.27 -42.32
CA HIS A 611 13.73 -15.32 -43.42
C HIS A 611 13.84 -16.13 -44.74
N PRO A 612 13.56 -15.57 -45.94
CA PRO A 612 12.22 -15.23 -46.39
C PRO A 612 11.91 -15.80 -47.80
N THR A 613 10.64 -15.77 -48.20
CA THR A 613 10.10 -15.71 -49.57
C THR A 613 8.58 -15.75 -49.43
N LYS A 614 7.77 -14.95 -50.12
CA LYS A 614 7.98 -14.24 -51.40
C LYS A 614 7.22 -12.91 -51.40
#